data_AF-A0A381SYZ6-F1
#
_entry.id   AF-A0A381SYZ6-F1
#
_cell.length_a   1.000
_cell.length_b   1.000
_cell.length_c   1.000
_cell.angle_alpha   90.00
_cell.angle_beta   90.00
_cell.angle_gamma   90.00
#
_symmetry.space_group_name_H-M   'P 1'
#
loop_
_entity.id
_entity.type
_entity.pdbx_description
1 polymer ?
#
loop_
_entity_poly.entity_id
_entity_poly.type
_entity_poly.pdbx_seq_one_letter_code
_entity_poly.pdbx_strand_id
1 'polypeptide(L)' 'MEYHIEHHIFPKVPCHNLKKLHKHLKNQFPMPYNGLVDAYKTIIPTIFKQAKDDSYFINIDLPSS' A
#
# COMPACT_ATOMS: atom_id res chain seq x y z
N MET A 1 -6.90 4.00 9.08
CA MET A 1 -6.03 4.63 10.10
C MET A 1 -4.77 5.13 9.40
N GLU A 2 -4.25 6.30 9.75
CA GLU A 2 -2.90 6.69 9.30
C GLU A 2 -1.90 5.64 9.80
N TYR A 3 -0.99 5.18 8.93
CA TYR A 3 0.05 4.18 9.27
C TYR A 3 -0.49 2.80 9.70
N HIS A 4 -1.60 2.35 9.09
CA HIS A 4 -2.24 1.08 9.44
C HIS A 4 -1.36 -0.15 9.15
N ILE A 5 -0.59 -0.12 8.06
CA ILE A 5 0.33 -1.20 7.69
C ILE A 5 1.41 -1.33 8.77
N GLU A 6 2.02 -0.21 9.14
CA GLU A 6 3.06 -0.14 10.15
C GLU A 6 2.55 -0.62 11.51
N HIS A 7 1.32 -0.26 11.87
CA HIS A 7 0.68 -0.74 13.09
C HIS A 7 0.51 -2.27 13.09
N HIS A 8 0.08 -2.87 11.98
CA HIS A 8 -0.13 -4.32 11.92
C HIS A 8 1.17 -5.13 11.81
N ILE A 9 2.23 -4.59 11.20
CA ILE A 9 3.54 -5.23 11.14
C ILE A 9 4.29 -5.06 12.48
N PHE A 10 4.19 -3.89 13.11
CA PHE A 10 4.88 -3.54 14.36
C PHE A 10 3.89 -3.15 15.48
N PRO A 11 3.03 -4.07 15.95
CA PRO A 11 1.95 -3.74 16.90
C PRO A 11 2.45 -3.26 18.26
N LYS A 12 3.72 -3.54 18.60
CA LYS A 12 4.36 -3.07 19.84
C LYS A 12 4.83 -1.61 19.77
N VAL A 13 4.83 -0.97 18.59
CA VAL A 13 5.22 0.43 18.44
C VAL A 13 4.03 1.33 18.82
N PRO A 14 4.18 2.26 19.78
CA PRO A 14 3.10 3.17 20.15
C PRO A 14 2.63 4.04 18.97
N CYS A 15 1.32 4.34 18.91
CA CYS A 15 0.72 5.07 17.79
C CYS A 15 1.42 6.40 17.47
N HIS A 16 1.85 7.15 18.48
CA HIS A 16 2.53 8.44 18.30
C HIS A 16 3.91 8.30 17.61
N ASN A 17 4.52 7.11 17.64
CA ASN A 17 5.80 6.83 16.98
C ASN A 17 5.65 6.28 15.56
N LEU A 18 4.44 5.93 15.11
CA LEU A 18 4.23 5.35 13.78
C LEU A 18 4.67 6.29 12.65
N LYS A 19 4.47 7.61 12.81
CA LYS A 19 4.97 8.60 11.85
C LYS A 19 6.50 8.59 11.71
N LYS A 20 7.22 8.37 12.81
CA LYS A 20 8.69 8.27 12.79
C LYS A 20 9.10 6.97 12.11
N LEU A 21 8.43 5.87 12.43
CA LEU A 21 8.65 4.57 11.80
C LEU A 21 8.40 4.63 10.28
N HIS A 22 7.30 5.25 9.85
CA HIS A 22 6.98 5.44 8.44
C HIS A 22 8.11 6.15 7.68
N LYS A 23 8.72 7.20 8.26
CA LYS A 23 9.86 7.87 7.62
C LYS A 23 11.05 6.94 7.38
N HIS A 24 11.33 6.03 8.29
CA HIS A 24 12.42 5.05 8.13
C HIS A 24 12.09 3.95 7.12
N LEU A 25 10.81 3.59 7.00
CA LEU A 25 10.34 2.53 6.11
C LEU A 25 9.76 3.02 4.79
N LYS A 26 9.73 4.35 4.55
CA LYS A 26 9.03 4.95 3.40
C LYS A 26 9.42 4.30 2.07
N ASN A 27 10.71 3.99 1.89
CA ASN A 27 11.22 3.40 0.66
C ASN A 27 10.96 1.88 0.53
N GLN A 28 10.39 1.25 1.57
CA GLN A 28 10.00 -0.15 1.59
C GLN A 28 8.51 -0.35 1.26
N PHE A 29 7.77 0.75 1.05
CA PHE A 29 6.36 0.71 0.69
C PHE A 29 6.14 1.29 -0.71
N PRO A 30 5.14 0.78 -1.46
CA PRO A 30 4.72 1.43 -2.68
C PRO A 30 4.15 2.82 -2.39
N MET A 31 4.15 3.68 -3.41
CA MET A 31 3.51 4.98 -3.27
C MET A 31 2.01 4.83 -2.97
N PRO A 32 1.48 5.56 -1.98
CA PRO A 32 0.06 5.50 -1.67
C PRO A 32 -0.77 6.14 -2.80
N TYR A 33 -1.96 5.60 -3.04
CA TYR A 33 -2.94 6.20 -3.96
C TYR A 33 -3.46 7.54 -3.44
N ASN A 34 -3.75 8.46 -4.36
CA ASN A 34 -4.29 9.79 -4.02
C ASN A 34 -5.80 9.74 -3.83
N GLY A 35 -6.23 9.15 -2.71
CA GLY A 35 -7.63 9.04 -2.31
C GLY A 35 -8.38 7.89 -2.98
N LEU A 36 -9.70 7.84 -2.76
CA LEU A 36 -10.53 6.69 -3.13
C LEU A 36 -10.66 6.49 -4.64
N VAL A 37 -10.84 7.57 -5.40
CA VAL A 37 -11.05 7.49 -6.85
C VAL A 37 -9.83 6.88 -7.55
N ASP A 38 -8.63 7.28 -7.15
CA ASP A 38 -7.37 6.78 -7.69
C ASP A 38 -7.17 5.29 -7.37
N ALA A 39 -7.48 4.88 -6.14
CA ALA A 39 -7.44 3.48 -5.73
C ALA A 39 -8.42 2.61 -6.55
N TYR A 40 -9.68 3.03 -6.69
CA TYR A 40 -10.70 2.26 -7.42
C TYR A 40 -10.43 2.17 -8.93
N LYS A 41 -9.76 3.17 -9.52
CA LYS A 41 -9.28 3.10 -10.92
C LYS A 41 -8.32 1.94 -11.14
N THR A 42 -7.58 1.51 -10.11
CA THR A 42 -6.70 0.33 -10.21
C THR A 42 -7.44 -0.95 -9.82
N ILE A 43 -8.21 -0.93 -8.72
CA ILE A 43 -8.86 -2.11 -8.16
C ILE A 43 -9.91 -2.69 -9.13
N ILE A 44 -10.83 -1.85 -9.65
CA ILE A 44 -11.96 -2.34 -10.45
C ILE A 44 -11.48 -3.03 -11.74
N PRO A 45 -10.61 -2.44 -12.58
CA PRO A 45 -10.12 -3.12 -13.78
C PRO A 45 -9.30 -4.36 -13.46
N THR A 46 -8.57 -4.36 -12.34
CA THR A 46 -7.78 -5.52 -11.92
C THR A 46 -8.69 -6.71 -11.62
N ILE A 47 -9.76 -6.51 -10.87
CA ILE A 47 -10.74 -7.58 -10.58
C ILE A 47 -11.32 -8.15 -11.88
N PHE A 48 -11.69 -7.30 -12.85
CA PHE A 48 -12.22 -7.77 -14.14
C PHE A 48 -11.20 -8.55 -14.98
N LYS A 49 -9.91 -8.21 -14.90
CA LYS A 49 -8.84 -8.95 -15.57
C LYS A 49 -8.57 -10.28 -14.87
N GLN A 50 -8.47 -10.27 -13.55
CA GLN A 50 -8.27 -11.48 -12.74
C GLN A 50 -9.42 -12.48 -12.91
N ALA A 51 -10.66 -12.01 -13.07
CA ALA A 51 -11.80 -12.86 -13.36
C ALA A 51 -11.71 -13.61 -14.71
N LYS A 52 -10.82 -13.20 -15.61
CA LYS A 52 -10.59 -13.83 -16.92
C LYS A 52 -9.24 -14.53 -17.01
N ASP A 53 -8.28 -14.11 -16.20
CA ASP A 53 -6.91 -14.58 -16.18
C ASP A 53 -6.40 -14.59 -14.72
N ASP A 54 -6.41 -15.78 -14.12
CA ASP A 54 -5.97 -15.99 -12.74
C ASP A 54 -4.47 -15.68 -12.53
N SER A 55 -3.69 -15.62 -13.62
CA SER A 55 -2.26 -15.27 -13.55
C SER A 55 -2.02 -13.76 -13.56
N TYR A 56 -3.05 -12.95 -13.83
CA TYR A 56 -2.90 -11.50 -13.84
C TYR A 56 -2.68 -10.94 -12.43
N PHE A 57 -1.63 -10.14 -12.28
CA PHE A 57 -1.36 -9.34 -11.09
C PHE A 57 -0.95 -7.92 -11.48
N ILE A 58 -1.13 -6.99 -10.56
CA ILE A 58 -0.64 -5.62 -10.72
C ILE A 58 0.86 -5.64 -10.41
N ASN A 59 1.69 -5.18 -11.35
CA ASN A 59 3.09 -4.90 -11.03
C ASN A 59 3.15 -3.61 -10.19
N ILE A 60 3.72 -3.71 -8.98
CA ILE A 60 3.84 -2.61 -8.05
C ILE A 60 5.32 -2.34 -7.83
N ASP A 61 5.79 -1.19 -8.33
CA ASP A 61 7.16 -0.76 -8.12
C ASP A 61 7.34 -0.09 -6.75
N LEU A 62 8.47 -0.38 -6.12
CA LEU A 62 8.92 0.36 -4.95
C LEU A 62 9.67 1.63 -5.38
N PRO A 63 9.58 2.72 -4.62
CA PRO A 63 10.29 3.94 -4.94
C PRO A 63 11.81 3.70 -4.95
N SER A 64 12.49 4.19 -6.00
CA SER A 64 13.94 4.28 -6.07
C SER A 64 14.43 5.19 -4.93
N SER A 65 15.44 4.72 -4.18
CA SER A 65 15.95 5.40 -2.98
C SER A 65 16.51 6.80 -3.25
#